data_AF-A0A2T0KP94-F1
#
_entry.id   AF-A0A2T0KP94-F1
#
_cell.length_a   1.000
_cell.length_b   1.000
_cell.length_c   1.000
_cell.angle_alpha   90.00
_cell.angle_beta   90.00
_cell.angle_gamma   90.00
#
_symmetry.space_group_name_H-M   'P 1'
#
loop_
_entity.id
_entity.type
_entity.pdbx_description
1 polymer ?
#
loop_
_entity_poly.entity_id
_entity_poly.type
_entity_poly.pdbx_seq_one_letter_code
_entity_poly.pdbx_strand_id
1 'polypeptide(L)'
;MPETPQRPTTLSWVVAWTAMVIGIAASLAANVAHATPTVAGRTIAGWAPVALLLVVEVLAHTPRPRFWVLAWARYLGTAIVAGVAATASYRHMRGLALQAGEDWLTASTLPLSADGLILVASVSLMALAYERRAAMAAEEAARPAPMPMPLAVSAMPQPDPVPLPPEAAVDPAREAAAAVPGDAGPVPLPEAAAAVPADADPVPLPAMPDPVPLPLPLPWKSDAPLPDALAAGLDRFPDETRRRFERAYRIALAADAAGHPLTGAELGAQCERGERWGRDRLSEVRTTVRGRVLSGVS
;
A
#
# COMPACT_ATOMS: atom_id res chain seq x y z
N MET A 1 7.76 10.22 -46.05
CA MET A 1 9.10 10.37 -45.44
C MET A 1 8.98 9.89 -44.00
N PRO A 2 9.65 8.81 -43.57
CA PRO A 2 9.66 8.44 -42.16
C PRO A 2 10.35 9.57 -41.38
N GLU A 3 9.69 10.08 -40.33
CA GLU A 3 10.31 11.09 -39.48
C GLU A 3 11.53 10.51 -38.77
N THR A 4 12.66 11.20 -38.85
CA THR A 4 13.87 10.82 -38.11
C THR A 4 13.62 11.05 -36.61
N PRO A 5 13.83 10.05 -35.74
CA PRO A 5 13.59 10.20 -34.31
C PRO A 5 14.49 11.30 -33.74
N GLN A 6 13.87 12.34 -33.16
CA GLN A 6 14.58 13.47 -32.57
C GLN A 6 15.09 13.11 -31.16
N ARG A 7 16.26 13.66 -30.78
CA ARG A 7 16.78 13.51 -29.41
C ARG A 7 16.03 14.47 -28.47
N PRO A 8 15.60 14.01 -27.29
CA PRO A 8 14.99 14.89 -26.30
C PRO A 8 15.98 15.97 -25.83
N THR A 9 15.48 17.19 -25.61
CA THR A 9 16.29 18.33 -25.17
C THR A 9 16.68 18.21 -23.70
N THR A 10 17.81 18.80 -23.29
CA THR A 10 18.21 18.84 -21.86
C THR A 10 17.17 19.53 -20.99
N LEU A 11 16.50 20.56 -21.53
CA LEU A 11 15.46 21.30 -20.83
C LEU A 11 14.26 20.43 -20.47
N SER A 12 13.80 19.54 -21.36
CA SER A 12 12.65 18.67 -21.07
C SER A 12 12.97 17.68 -19.95
N TRP A 13 14.18 17.15 -19.91
CA TRP A 13 14.67 16.32 -18.79
C TRP A 13 14.71 17.08 -17.47
N VAL A 14 15.26 18.30 -17.47
CA VAL A 14 15.36 19.12 -16.26
C VAL A 14 13.96 19.44 -15.72
N VAL A 15 13.03 19.85 -16.59
CA VAL A 15 11.65 20.19 -16.18
C VAL A 15 10.95 18.96 -15.59
N ALA A 16 11.02 17.81 -16.27
CA ALA A 16 10.36 16.59 -15.80
C ALA A 16 10.95 16.08 -14.46
N TRP A 17 12.28 16.10 -14.30
CA TRP A 17 12.93 15.76 -13.03
C TRP A 17 12.61 16.74 -11.92
N THR A 18 12.59 18.04 -12.22
CA THR A 18 12.26 19.08 -11.23
C THR A 18 10.83 18.90 -10.73
N ALA A 19 9.87 18.69 -11.64
CA ALA A 19 8.48 18.39 -11.30
C ALA A 19 8.35 17.14 -10.42
N MET A 20 9.06 16.06 -10.78
CA MET A 20 9.09 14.82 -10.00
C MET A 20 9.62 15.04 -8.57
N VAL A 21 10.77 15.71 -8.44
CA VAL A 21 11.40 15.97 -7.14
C VAL A 21 10.53 16.87 -6.27
N ILE A 22 9.93 17.91 -6.85
CA ILE A 22 9.01 18.80 -6.13
C ILE A 22 7.79 18.03 -5.63
N GLY A 23 7.17 17.20 -6.48
CA GLY A 23 6.01 16.38 -6.10
C GLY A 23 6.32 15.42 -4.95
N ILE A 24 7.45 14.69 -5.04
CA ILE A 24 7.90 13.78 -3.98
C ILE A 24 8.17 14.56 -2.68
N ALA A 25 8.90 15.68 -2.76
CA ALA A 25 9.24 16.50 -1.60
C ALA A 25 7.99 17.06 -0.90
N ALA A 26 7.01 17.56 -1.66
CA ALA A 26 5.75 18.07 -1.13
C ALA A 26 4.96 16.97 -0.40
N SER A 27 4.87 15.77 -1.00
CA SER A 27 4.19 14.61 -0.40
C SER A 27 4.88 14.16 0.89
N LEU A 28 6.23 14.12 0.90
CA LEU A 28 7.00 13.77 2.10
C LEU A 28 6.87 14.83 3.20
N ALA A 29 6.95 16.11 2.85
CA ALA A 29 6.84 17.21 3.80
C ALA A 29 5.48 17.22 4.50
N ALA A 30 4.41 17.00 3.75
CA ALA A 30 3.06 16.94 4.30
C ALA A 30 2.86 15.73 5.23
N ASN A 31 3.46 14.58 4.91
CA ASN A 31 3.47 13.41 5.78
C ASN A 31 4.21 13.64 7.11
N VAL A 32 5.34 14.35 7.07
CA VAL A 32 6.13 14.66 8.28
C VAL A 32 5.48 15.78 9.11
N ALA A 33 4.86 16.77 8.47
CA ALA A 33 4.27 17.93 9.12
C ALA A 33 2.99 17.61 9.92
N HIS A 34 2.24 16.57 9.56
CA HIS A 34 1.06 16.14 10.32
C HIS A 34 1.40 15.30 11.56
N ALA A 35 2.64 14.81 11.69
CA ALA A 35 3.01 13.96 12.81
C ALA A 35 3.09 14.74 14.13
N THR A 36 2.63 14.11 15.22
CA THR A 36 2.78 14.65 16.59
C THR A 36 4.24 15.06 16.88
N PRO A 37 4.51 16.02 17.79
CA PRO A 37 5.86 16.55 18.01
C PRO A 37 6.87 15.52 18.57
N THR A 38 6.44 14.30 18.85
CA THR A 38 7.30 13.22 19.34
C THR A 38 8.11 12.60 18.20
N VAL A 39 9.38 12.27 18.48
CA VAL A 39 10.27 11.58 17.52
C VAL A 39 9.65 10.26 17.06
N ALA A 40 9.02 9.52 17.98
CA ALA A 40 8.32 8.27 17.69
C ALA A 40 7.15 8.47 16.71
N GLY A 41 6.36 9.54 16.88
CA GLY A 41 5.26 9.87 15.96
C GLY A 41 5.73 10.19 14.54
N ARG A 42 6.83 10.94 14.41
CA ARG A 42 7.45 11.22 13.11
C ARG A 42 8.03 9.97 12.44
N THR A 43 8.66 9.09 13.20
CA THR A 43 9.18 7.83 12.65
C THR A 43 8.09 6.89 12.17
N ILE A 44 6.95 6.82 12.88
CA ILE A 44 5.81 5.99 12.47
C ILE A 44 5.11 6.60 11.24
N ALA A 45 4.99 7.93 11.16
CA ALA A 45 4.44 8.61 9.99
C ALA A 45 5.34 8.48 8.75
N GLY A 46 6.66 8.60 8.95
CA GLY A 46 7.67 8.42 7.89
C GLY A 46 7.85 6.97 7.45
N TRP A 47 7.35 5.99 8.22
CA TRP A 47 7.47 4.58 7.88
C TRP A 47 6.72 4.21 6.60
N ALA A 48 5.55 4.79 6.34
CA ALA A 48 4.75 4.45 5.15
C ALA A 48 5.51 4.73 3.82
N PRO A 49 6.13 5.91 3.62
CA PRO A 49 7.01 6.16 2.49
C PRO A 49 8.22 5.21 2.42
N VAL A 50 8.85 4.91 3.55
CA VAL A 50 10.02 4.02 3.61
C VAL A 50 9.65 2.59 3.24
N ALA A 51 8.52 2.08 3.74
CA ALA A 51 8.01 0.75 3.39
C ALA A 51 7.73 0.63 1.89
N LEU A 52 7.17 1.68 1.28
CA LEU A 52 6.98 1.74 -0.18
C LEU A 52 8.30 1.71 -0.95
N LEU A 53 9.30 2.48 -0.50
CA LEU A 53 10.63 2.47 -1.11
C LEU A 53 11.26 1.07 -1.05
N LEU A 54 11.18 0.41 0.11
CA LEU A 54 11.67 -0.96 0.28
C LEU A 54 10.94 -1.93 -0.65
N VAL A 55 9.62 -1.82 -0.81
CA VAL A 55 8.87 -2.65 -1.76
C VAL A 55 9.35 -2.44 -3.19
N VAL A 56 9.56 -1.18 -3.61
CA VAL A 56 10.10 -0.85 -4.95
C VAL A 56 11.51 -1.40 -5.12
N GLU A 57 12.36 -1.28 -4.10
CA GLU A 57 13.73 -1.77 -4.12
C GLU A 57 13.80 -3.30 -4.24
N VAL A 58 12.98 -4.00 -3.44
CA VAL A 58 12.80 -5.44 -3.55
C VAL A 58 12.28 -5.80 -4.94
N LEU A 59 11.34 -5.03 -5.48
CA LEU A 59 10.79 -5.25 -6.82
C LEU A 59 11.88 -5.08 -7.91
N ALA A 60 12.75 -4.09 -7.78
CA ALA A 60 13.82 -3.80 -8.72
C ALA A 60 14.93 -4.85 -8.70
N HIS A 61 15.24 -5.40 -7.52
CA HIS A 61 16.35 -6.34 -7.34
C HIS A 61 15.94 -7.83 -7.38
N THR A 62 14.65 -8.14 -7.41
CA THR A 62 14.18 -9.52 -7.46
C THR A 62 13.82 -9.91 -8.90
N PRO A 63 14.43 -10.97 -9.47
CA PRO A 63 14.13 -11.43 -10.82
C PRO A 63 12.64 -11.75 -10.98
N ARG A 64 12.13 -11.60 -12.22
CA ARG A 64 10.72 -11.86 -12.50
C ARG A 64 10.41 -13.34 -12.25
N PRO A 65 9.36 -13.65 -11.46
CA PRO A 65 9.02 -15.03 -11.19
C PRO A 65 8.63 -15.74 -12.49
N ARG A 66 9.15 -16.97 -12.66
CA ARG A 66 8.90 -17.80 -13.84
C ARG A 66 7.42 -18.19 -13.98
N PHE A 67 6.70 -18.27 -12.86
CA PHE A 67 5.28 -18.62 -12.81
C PHE A 67 4.42 -17.36 -12.70
N TRP A 68 3.43 -17.24 -13.60
CA TRP A 68 2.54 -16.09 -13.67
C TRP A 68 1.73 -15.87 -12.36
N VAL A 69 1.35 -16.95 -11.66
CA VAL A 69 0.65 -16.86 -10.35
C VAL A 69 1.50 -16.14 -9.30
N LEU A 70 2.80 -16.43 -9.23
CA LEU A 70 3.73 -15.74 -8.33
C LEU A 70 3.95 -14.29 -8.75
N ALA A 71 3.90 -14.00 -10.05
CA ALA A 71 3.93 -12.62 -10.54
C ALA A 71 2.70 -11.85 -10.04
N TRP A 72 1.50 -12.42 -10.19
CA TRP A 72 0.26 -11.82 -9.69
C TRP A 72 0.26 -11.66 -8.17
N ALA A 73 0.69 -12.68 -7.41
CA ALA A 73 0.79 -12.59 -5.96
C ALA A 73 1.73 -11.45 -5.52
N ARG A 74 2.88 -11.29 -6.21
CA ARG A 74 3.83 -10.21 -5.97
C ARG A 74 3.24 -8.84 -6.28
N TYR A 75 2.55 -8.68 -7.41
CA TYR A 75 1.88 -7.41 -7.75
C TYR A 75 0.73 -7.08 -6.82
N LEU A 76 -0.06 -8.08 -6.42
CA LEU A 76 -1.16 -7.91 -5.47
C LEU A 76 -0.65 -7.49 -4.10
N GLY A 77 0.40 -8.14 -3.60
CA GLY A 77 1.04 -7.76 -2.34
C GLY A 77 1.58 -6.32 -2.39
N THR A 78 2.23 -5.95 -3.50
CA THR A 78 2.71 -4.58 -3.74
C THR A 78 1.55 -3.58 -3.75
N ALA A 79 0.46 -3.89 -4.43
CA ALA A 79 -0.71 -3.03 -4.53
C ALA A 79 -1.41 -2.83 -3.17
N ILE A 80 -1.50 -3.89 -2.35
CA ILE A 80 -2.07 -3.80 -0.99
C ILE A 80 -1.21 -2.87 -0.12
N VAL A 81 0.10 -3.09 -0.08
CA VAL A 81 1.01 -2.25 0.71
C VAL A 81 0.96 -0.80 0.25
N ALA A 82 0.98 -0.57 -1.07
CA ALA A 82 0.86 0.76 -1.65
C ALA A 82 -0.49 1.41 -1.32
N GLY A 83 -1.59 0.68 -1.38
CA GLY A 83 -2.93 1.19 -1.04
C GLY A 83 -3.05 1.61 0.43
N VAL A 84 -2.49 0.82 1.35
CA VAL A 84 -2.47 1.15 2.80
C VAL A 84 -1.62 2.40 3.03
N ALA A 85 -0.41 2.45 2.45
CA ALA A 85 0.48 3.60 2.57
C ALA A 85 -0.15 4.87 1.97
N ALA A 86 -0.76 4.77 0.79
CA ALA A 86 -1.45 5.88 0.13
C ALA A 86 -2.63 6.40 0.97
N THR A 87 -3.44 5.50 1.54
CA THR A 87 -4.56 5.89 2.40
C THR A 87 -4.09 6.62 3.66
N ALA A 88 -3.03 6.12 4.30
CA ALA A 88 -2.45 6.79 5.46
C ALA A 88 -1.90 8.18 5.08
N SER A 89 -1.13 8.26 4.00
CA SER A 89 -0.55 9.50 3.46
C SER A 89 -1.63 10.54 3.15
N TYR A 90 -2.68 10.14 2.40
CA TYR A 90 -3.80 11.01 2.03
C TYR A 90 -4.51 11.60 3.25
N ARG A 91 -4.75 10.78 4.28
CA ARG A 91 -5.41 11.25 5.51
C ARG A 91 -4.55 12.25 6.29
N HIS A 92 -3.24 12.04 6.36
CA HIS A 92 -2.32 12.97 7.01
C HIS A 92 -2.29 14.33 6.27
N MET A 93 -2.15 14.31 4.94
CA MET A 93 -2.13 15.53 4.14
C MET A 93 -3.45 16.30 4.20
N ARG A 94 -4.58 15.62 4.04
CA ARG A 94 -5.91 16.23 4.15
C ARG A 94 -6.15 16.77 5.55
N GLY A 95 -5.72 16.04 6.59
CA GLY A 95 -5.79 16.51 7.97
C GLY A 95 -4.97 17.77 8.22
N LEU A 96 -3.80 17.91 7.59
CA LEU A 96 -2.96 19.11 7.66
C LEU A 96 -3.61 20.31 6.97
N ALA A 97 -4.18 20.13 5.78
CA ALA A 97 -4.89 21.21 5.08
C ALA A 97 -6.10 21.71 5.89
N LEU A 98 -6.88 20.79 6.49
CA LEU A 98 -7.98 21.15 7.38
C LEU A 98 -7.51 21.90 8.63
N GLN A 99 -6.34 21.54 9.18
CA GLN A 99 -5.74 22.27 10.32
C GLN A 99 -5.23 23.67 9.92
N ALA A 100 -4.81 23.84 8.66
CA ALA A 100 -4.43 25.13 8.09
C ALA A 100 -5.64 26.04 7.81
N GLY A 101 -6.87 25.56 7.99
CA GLY A 101 -8.11 26.31 7.77
C GLY A 101 -8.64 26.21 6.33
N GLU A 102 -8.09 25.32 5.51
CA GLU A 102 -8.57 25.09 4.14
C GLU A 102 -9.94 24.39 4.13
N ASP A 103 -10.78 24.76 3.16
CA ASP A 103 -12.08 24.12 2.95
C ASP A 103 -11.93 22.63 2.60
N TRP A 104 -12.97 21.84 2.85
CA TRP A 104 -12.98 20.39 2.62
C TRP A 104 -12.63 20.02 1.19
N LEU A 105 -13.12 20.80 0.22
CA LEU A 105 -12.86 20.58 -1.20
C LEU A 105 -11.37 20.82 -1.53
N THR A 106 -10.79 21.89 -1.00
CA THR A 106 -9.37 22.21 -1.19
C THR A 106 -8.48 21.21 -0.48
N ALA A 107 -8.83 20.84 0.75
CA ALA A 107 -8.09 19.86 1.55
C ALA A 107 -8.07 18.45 0.95
N SER A 108 -9.11 18.09 0.18
CA SER A 108 -9.16 16.81 -0.54
C SER A 108 -8.44 16.85 -1.90
N THR A 109 -8.43 18.00 -2.58
CA THR A 109 -7.80 18.15 -3.90
C THR A 109 -6.30 18.46 -3.85
N LEU A 110 -5.80 19.04 -2.76
CA LEU A 110 -4.38 19.34 -2.56
C LEU A 110 -3.48 18.09 -2.74
N PRO A 111 -3.73 16.95 -2.07
CA PRO A 111 -2.93 15.73 -2.26
C PRO A 111 -2.99 15.20 -3.70
N LEU A 112 -4.18 15.27 -4.32
CA LEU A 112 -4.41 14.82 -5.69
C LEU A 112 -3.60 15.63 -6.71
N SER A 113 -3.38 16.92 -6.48
CA SER A 113 -2.57 17.76 -7.37
C SER A 113 -1.07 17.40 -7.32
N ALA A 114 -0.55 17.09 -6.13
CA ALA A 114 0.82 16.60 -5.98
C ALA A 114 1.03 15.24 -6.64
N ASP A 115 0.09 14.30 -6.47
CA ASP A 115 0.13 12.98 -7.11
C ASP A 115 -0.03 13.11 -8.64
N GLY A 116 -0.88 14.02 -9.11
CA GLY A 116 -1.04 14.35 -10.52
C GLY A 116 0.26 14.87 -11.13
N LEU A 117 1.00 15.73 -10.41
CA LEU A 117 2.31 16.21 -10.84
C LEU A 117 3.33 15.07 -10.97
N ILE A 118 3.38 14.16 -9.99
CA ILE A 118 4.25 12.97 -10.01
C ILE A 118 3.89 12.06 -11.20
N LEU A 119 2.60 11.84 -11.45
CA LEU A 119 2.12 11.00 -12.55
C LEU A 119 2.49 11.61 -13.91
N VAL A 120 2.22 12.91 -14.11
CA VAL A 120 2.59 13.61 -15.34
C VAL A 120 4.11 13.58 -15.54
N ALA A 121 4.89 13.89 -14.50
CA ALA A 121 6.34 13.84 -14.58
C ALA A 121 6.88 12.43 -14.91
N SER A 122 6.28 11.38 -14.32
CA SER A 122 6.65 9.98 -14.59
C SER A 122 6.41 9.60 -16.05
N VAL A 123 5.23 9.95 -16.58
CA VAL A 123 4.87 9.67 -17.98
C VAL A 123 5.78 10.46 -18.92
N SER A 124 6.07 11.73 -18.62
CA SER A 124 7.02 12.53 -19.40
C SER A 124 8.42 11.93 -19.38
N LEU A 125 8.95 11.52 -18.23
CA LEU A 125 10.26 10.86 -18.13
C LEU A 125 10.29 9.54 -18.92
N MET A 126 9.21 8.76 -18.91
CA MET A 126 9.09 7.54 -19.71
C MET A 126 9.13 7.84 -21.21
N ALA A 127 8.37 8.86 -21.66
CA ALA A 127 8.36 9.29 -23.05
C ALA A 127 9.75 9.76 -23.50
N LEU A 128 10.42 10.59 -22.69
CA LEU A 128 11.79 11.04 -22.96
C LEU A 128 12.79 9.88 -22.99
N ALA A 129 12.65 8.88 -22.12
CA ALA A 129 13.49 7.68 -22.15
C ALA A 129 13.24 6.83 -23.41
N TYR A 130 11.98 6.72 -23.86
CA TYR A 130 11.64 6.00 -25.08
C TYR A 130 12.21 6.68 -26.32
N GLU A 131 12.02 7.99 -26.45
CA GLU A 131 12.60 8.79 -27.55
C GLU A 131 14.13 8.68 -27.58
N ARG A 132 14.78 8.77 -26.42
CA ARG A 132 16.23 8.58 -26.33
C ARG A 132 16.68 7.21 -26.83
N ARG A 133 15.97 6.13 -26.46
CA ARG A 133 16.28 4.77 -26.92
C ARG A 133 16.08 4.62 -28.42
N ALA A 134 14.99 5.18 -28.95
CA ALA A 134 14.71 5.18 -30.39
C ALA A 134 15.78 5.93 -31.18
N ALA A 135 16.22 7.10 -30.69
CA ALA A 135 17.29 7.87 -31.31
C ALA A 135 18.64 7.13 -31.29
N MET A 136 18.99 6.48 -30.18
CA MET A 136 20.22 5.67 -30.07
C MET A 136 20.19 4.46 -31.03
N ALA A 137 19.04 3.79 -31.16
CA ALA A 137 18.88 2.67 -32.09
C ALA A 137 18.99 3.10 -33.56
N ALA A 138 18.45 4.27 -33.90
CA ALA A 138 18.56 4.84 -35.24
C ALA A 138 20.01 5.25 -35.58
N GLU A 139 20.74 5.82 -34.62
CA GLU A 139 22.17 6.15 -34.77
C GLU A 139 23.05 4.90 -34.93
N GLU A 140 22.75 3.83 -34.20
CA GLU A 140 23.42 2.54 -34.36
C GLU A 140 23.15 1.94 -35.75
N ALA A 141 21.90 1.98 -36.21
CA ALA A 141 21.53 1.49 -37.54
C ALA A 141 22.13 2.32 -38.69
N ALA A 142 22.36 3.62 -38.46
CA ALA A 142 23.02 4.52 -39.41
C ALA A 142 24.55 4.44 -39.36
N ARG A 143 25.14 3.77 -38.37
CA ARG A 143 26.59 3.62 -38.27
C ARG A 143 27.07 2.69 -39.40
N PRO A 144 28.02 3.13 -40.24
CA PRO A 144 28.54 2.28 -41.31
C PRO A 144 29.15 1.02 -40.72
N ALA A 145 28.84 -0.14 -41.33
CA ALA A 145 29.38 -1.42 -40.91
C ALA A 145 30.92 -1.35 -40.89
N PRO A 146 31.59 -1.90 -39.86
CA PRO A 146 33.04 -1.96 -39.85
C PRO A 146 33.50 -2.64 -41.15
N MET A 147 34.39 -1.96 -41.88
CA MET A 147 35.02 -2.51 -43.08
C MET A 147 35.55 -3.91 -42.73
N PRO A 148 35.31 -4.94 -43.56
CA PRO A 148 35.86 -6.25 -43.29
C PRO A 148 37.37 -6.10 -43.13
N MET A 149 37.88 -6.31 -41.92
CA MET A 149 39.31 -6.57 -41.76
C MET A 149 39.62 -7.74 -42.69
N PRO A 150 40.70 -7.67 -43.50
CA PRO A 150 41.04 -8.79 -44.36
C PRO A 150 41.10 -10.04 -43.49
N LEU A 151 40.32 -11.06 -43.86
CA LEU A 151 40.29 -12.37 -43.25
C LEU A 151 41.75 -12.83 -43.08
N ALA A 152 42.29 -12.69 -41.87
CA ALA A 152 43.60 -13.20 -41.54
C ALA A 152 43.49 -14.73 -41.56
N VAL A 153 43.88 -15.28 -42.71
CA VAL A 153 44.30 -16.65 -43.00
C VAL A 153 43.33 -17.74 -42.52
N SER A 154 42.69 -18.36 -43.51
CA SER A 154 42.01 -19.66 -43.41
C SER A 154 42.76 -20.61 -42.48
N ALA A 155 41.97 -21.23 -41.60
CA ALA A 155 42.25 -22.47 -40.90
C ALA A 155 43.33 -23.30 -41.60
N MET A 156 44.51 -23.38 -41.00
CA MET A 156 45.41 -24.49 -41.28
C MET A 156 44.69 -25.81 -40.93
N PRO A 157 44.87 -26.89 -41.71
CA PRO A 157 44.28 -28.18 -41.38
C PRO A 157 44.73 -28.61 -39.98
N GLN A 158 43.79 -28.84 -39.08
CA GLN A 158 44.08 -29.50 -37.81
C GLN A 158 44.54 -30.94 -38.12
N PRO A 159 45.70 -31.39 -37.64
CA PRO A 159 46.12 -32.78 -37.81
C PRO A 159 45.21 -33.71 -37.02
N ASP A 160 44.90 -34.87 -37.60
CA ASP A 160 44.04 -35.89 -36.99
C ASP A 160 44.50 -36.25 -35.57
N PRO A 161 43.57 -36.41 -34.61
CA PRO A 161 43.93 -36.80 -33.25
C PRO A 161 44.49 -38.23 -33.23
N VAL A 162 45.75 -38.36 -32.79
CA VAL A 162 46.40 -39.64 -32.52
C VAL A 162 45.68 -40.32 -31.34
N PRO A 163 45.28 -41.61 -31.43
CA PRO A 163 44.63 -42.31 -30.32
C PRO A 163 45.65 -42.56 -29.19
N LEU A 164 45.38 -42.02 -28.00
CA LEU A 164 46.12 -42.38 -26.79
C LEU A 164 45.52 -43.65 -26.15
N PRO A 165 46.33 -44.58 -25.62
CA PRO A 165 45.88 -45.79 -24.93
C PRO A 165 45.23 -45.49 -23.57
N PRO A 166 44.42 -46.41 -23.01
CA PRO A 166 43.56 -46.14 -21.87
C PRO A 166 44.36 -46.12 -20.57
N GLU A 167 44.43 -44.97 -19.92
CA GLU A 167 44.98 -44.86 -18.56
C GLU A 167 43.86 -45.02 -17.54
N ALA A 168 44.12 -45.89 -16.56
CA ALA A 168 43.16 -46.42 -15.62
C ALA A 168 42.67 -45.37 -14.60
N ALA A 169 41.37 -45.48 -14.33
CA ALA A 169 40.58 -44.96 -13.21
C ALA A 169 41.30 -44.26 -12.05
N VAL A 170 40.81 -43.05 -11.72
CA VAL A 170 40.52 -42.65 -10.32
C VAL A 170 39.22 -41.85 -10.29
N ASP A 171 38.28 -42.32 -9.48
CA ASP A 171 36.99 -41.74 -9.10
C ASP A 171 37.16 -40.33 -8.46
N PRO A 172 36.20 -39.41 -8.59
CA PRO A 172 35.30 -39.30 -7.45
C PRO A 172 33.86 -38.95 -7.78
N ALA A 173 32.97 -39.50 -6.96
CA ALA A 173 31.69 -38.92 -6.60
C ALA A 173 31.73 -37.38 -6.55
N ARG A 174 30.63 -36.79 -7.06
CA ARG A 174 30.24 -35.37 -7.05
C ARG A 174 30.67 -34.61 -8.30
N GLU A 175 29.85 -34.68 -9.34
CA GLU A 175 29.13 -33.53 -9.92
C GLU A 175 28.26 -34.03 -11.09
N ALA A 176 27.00 -33.62 -11.15
CA ALA A 176 26.17 -33.55 -12.36
C ALA A 176 25.76 -34.85 -13.09
N ALA A 177 24.62 -35.41 -12.67
CA ALA A 177 23.58 -35.90 -13.58
C ALA A 177 22.26 -35.27 -13.08
N ALA A 178 21.72 -34.18 -13.65
CA ALA A 178 21.21 -34.00 -15.00
C ALA A 178 20.18 -35.07 -15.41
N ALA A 179 18.98 -34.56 -15.74
CA ALA A 179 17.94 -35.15 -16.59
C ALA A 179 16.84 -36.03 -15.94
N VAL A 180 15.64 -35.45 -15.99
CA VAL A 180 14.29 -36.06 -15.97
C VAL A 180 14.09 -36.91 -17.24
N PRO A 181 13.39 -38.07 -17.19
CA PRO A 181 11.97 -38.19 -17.61
C PRO A 181 11.19 -39.16 -16.68
N GLY A 182 9.87 -39.14 -16.50
CA GLY A 182 8.78 -38.98 -17.44
C GLY A 182 7.89 -40.24 -17.37
N ASP A 183 6.63 -40.03 -16.96
CA ASP A 183 5.43 -40.83 -17.24
C ASP A 183 5.15 -42.19 -16.52
N ALA A 184 3.98 -42.23 -15.85
CA ALA A 184 3.08 -43.38 -15.72
C ALA A 184 1.79 -42.93 -15.00
N GLY A 185 0.65 -42.97 -15.71
CA GLY A 185 -0.70 -42.73 -15.17
C GLY A 185 -1.26 -43.89 -14.30
N PRO A 186 -2.59 -44.06 -14.19
CA PRO A 186 -3.45 -43.30 -13.28
C PRO A 186 -4.39 -44.17 -12.37
N VAL A 187 -5.11 -43.51 -11.42
CA VAL A 187 -6.39 -43.88 -10.73
C VAL A 187 -6.29 -44.82 -9.49
N PRO A 188 -7.17 -44.80 -8.43
CA PRO A 188 -8.46 -44.08 -8.20
C PRO A 188 -8.62 -43.24 -6.89
N LEU A 189 -9.64 -42.38 -6.91
CA LEU A 189 -10.35 -41.81 -5.75
C LEU A 189 -11.43 -42.78 -5.21
N PRO A 190 -11.88 -42.61 -3.95
CA PRO A 190 -13.31 -42.67 -3.64
C PRO A 190 -13.78 -41.39 -2.92
N GLU A 191 -14.75 -40.69 -3.52
CA GLU A 191 -16.16 -40.49 -3.06
C GLU A 191 -16.31 -39.81 -1.68
N ALA A 192 -16.69 -38.53 -1.62
CA ALA A 192 -18.01 -37.92 -1.85
C ALA A 192 -18.83 -37.79 -0.55
N ALA A 193 -19.06 -36.54 -0.14
CA ALA A 193 -20.16 -36.19 0.75
C ALA A 193 -20.85 -34.92 0.20
N ALA A 194 -21.96 -35.19 -0.48
CA ALA A 194 -23.21 -34.43 -0.56
C ALA A 194 -23.19 -32.95 -0.98
N ALA A 195 -23.80 -32.76 -2.15
CA ALA A 195 -24.32 -31.50 -2.67
C ALA A 195 -25.43 -30.90 -1.79
N VAL A 196 -25.51 -29.57 -1.79
CA VAL A 196 -26.73 -28.82 -1.48
C VAL A 196 -27.29 -28.29 -2.80
N PRO A 197 -28.57 -28.51 -3.13
CA PRO A 197 -29.14 -28.14 -4.42
C PRO A 197 -29.25 -26.62 -4.58
N ALA A 198 -28.87 -26.14 -5.77
CA ALA A 198 -29.15 -24.82 -6.27
C ALA A 198 -30.54 -24.84 -6.90
N ASP A 199 -31.57 -24.47 -6.14
CA ASP A 199 -32.82 -23.95 -6.71
C ASP A 199 -33.60 -23.19 -5.62
N ALA A 200 -33.37 -21.88 -5.58
CA ALA A 200 -34.28 -20.92 -4.98
C ALA A 200 -34.02 -19.58 -5.68
N ASP A 201 -35.03 -19.09 -6.40
CA ASP A 201 -35.00 -17.73 -6.93
C ASP A 201 -34.62 -16.74 -5.81
N PRO A 202 -33.73 -15.78 -6.07
CA PRO A 202 -33.38 -14.79 -5.07
C PRO A 202 -34.63 -14.00 -4.70
N VAL A 203 -35.14 -14.21 -3.49
CA VAL A 203 -36.16 -13.33 -2.89
C VAL A 203 -35.58 -11.91 -2.90
N PRO A 204 -36.25 -10.92 -3.54
CA PRO A 204 -35.79 -9.55 -3.49
C PRO A 204 -35.74 -9.11 -2.03
N LEU A 205 -34.54 -8.81 -1.53
CA LEU A 205 -34.41 -8.11 -0.26
C LEU A 205 -35.22 -6.81 -0.38
N PRO A 206 -36.08 -6.49 0.60
CA PRO A 206 -36.77 -5.20 0.58
C PRO A 206 -35.71 -4.10 0.45
N ALA A 207 -35.95 -3.15 -0.44
CA ALA A 207 -35.07 -2.02 -0.64
C ALA A 207 -34.72 -1.43 0.72
N MET A 208 -33.43 -1.50 1.08
CA MET A 208 -32.91 -0.77 2.21
C MET A 208 -33.27 0.69 1.95
N PRO A 209 -34.02 1.37 2.85
CA PRO A 209 -34.24 2.80 2.69
C PRO A 209 -32.87 3.47 2.55
N ASP A 210 -32.79 4.47 1.68
CA ASP A 210 -31.58 5.25 1.46
C ASP A 210 -30.91 5.53 2.81
N PRO A 211 -29.58 5.35 2.95
CA PRO A 211 -28.90 5.66 4.19
C PRO A 211 -29.20 7.13 4.49
N VAL A 212 -30.06 7.36 5.50
CA VAL A 212 -30.32 8.70 6.02
C VAL A 212 -28.94 9.28 6.32
N PRO A 213 -28.51 10.37 5.67
CA PRO A 213 -27.24 10.99 5.97
C PRO A 213 -27.27 11.36 7.44
N LEU A 214 -26.53 10.63 8.28
CA LEU A 214 -26.38 11.02 9.67
C LEU A 214 -25.72 12.41 9.67
N PRO A 215 -26.29 13.38 10.39
CA PRO A 215 -25.81 14.75 10.34
C PRO A 215 -24.38 14.81 10.87
N LEU A 216 -23.63 15.76 10.32
CA LEU A 216 -22.43 16.45 10.82
C LEU A 216 -22.01 16.13 12.27
N PRO A 217 -20.70 16.16 12.61
CA PRO A 217 -20.21 15.82 13.95
C PRO A 217 -21.03 16.51 15.05
N LEU A 218 -21.66 15.71 15.91
CA LEU A 218 -22.59 16.20 16.92
C LEU A 218 -21.85 17.12 17.92
N PRO A 219 -22.50 18.18 18.44
CA PRO A 219 -21.84 19.30 19.11
C PRO A 219 -21.29 19.02 20.51
N TRP A 220 -21.45 17.81 21.06
CA TRP A 220 -21.22 17.47 22.48
C TRP A 220 -19.75 17.28 22.90
N LYS A 221 -18.85 18.17 22.47
CA LYS A 221 -17.48 18.21 23.00
C LYS A 221 -17.53 18.67 24.45
N SER A 222 -16.98 17.88 25.36
CA SER A 222 -16.92 18.19 26.79
C SER A 222 -15.51 17.98 27.31
N ASP A 223 -15.06 18.91 28.15
CA ASP A 223 -13.80 18.85 28.91
C ASP A 223 -14.04 18.38 30.35
N ALA A 224 -15.25 17.87 30.65
CA ALA A 224 -15.57 17.38 31.98
C ALA A 224 -14.62 16.24 32.42
N PRO A 225 -14.26 16.20 33.73
CA PRO A 225 -13.43 15.13 34.25
C PRO A 225 -14.17 13.79 34.16
N LEU A 226 -13.42 12.73 33.85
CA LEU A 226 -13.96 11.38 33.83
C LEU A 226 -14.18 10.88 35.26
N PRO A 227 -15.20 10.03 35.49
CA PRO A 227 -15.32 9.27 36.73
C PRO A 227 -14.05 8.43 37.02
N ASP A 228 -13.62 8.38 38.28
CA ASP A 228 -12.36 7.73 38.68
C ASP A 228 -12.26 6.27 38.24
N ALA A 229 -13.37 5.53 38.23
CA ALA A 229 -13.38 4.14 37.78
C ALA A 229 -13.13 4.00 36.26
N LEU A 230 -13.63 4.93 35.45
CA LEU A 230 -13.31 4.98 34.01
C LEU A 230 -11.86 5.42 33.80
N ALA A 231 -11.39 6.41 34.57
CA ALA A 231 -10.01 6.89 34.53
C ALA A 231 -9.01 5.78 34.92
N ALA A 232 -9.24 5.05 36.01
CA ALA A 232 -8.42 3.92 36.42
C ALA A 232 -8.44 2.78 35.40
N GLY A 233 -9.60 2.53 34.78
CA GLY A 233 -9.73 1.54 33.70
C GLY A 233 -8.93 1.90 32.44
N LEU A 234 -8.58 3.17 32.26
CA LEU A 234 -7.82 3.69 31.14
C LEU A 234 -6.29 3.53 31.31
N ASP A 235 -5.81 3.41 32.54
CA ASP A 235 -4.37 3.29 32.84
C ASP A 235 -3.73 2.03 32.23
N ARG A 236 -4.53 0.96 32.06
CA ARG A 236 -4.10 -0.30 31.43
C ARG A 236 -3.75 -0.19 29.95
N PHE A 237 -4.12 0.91 29.30
CA PHE A 237 -3.90 1.10 27.87
C PHE A 237 -2.71 2.03 27.60
N PRO A 238 -1.98 1.85 26.48
CA PRO A 238 -0.99 2.82 26.01
C PRO A 238 -1.60 4.20 25.80
N ASP A 239 -0.81 5.27 25.96
CA ASP A 239 -1.28 6.67 25.96
C ASP A 239 -2.17 7.06 24.77
N GLU A 240 -1.88 6.54 23.58
CA GLU A 240 -2.68 6.83 22.39
C GLU A 240 -4.07 6.21 22.47
N THR A 241 -4.15 4.93 22.83
CA THR A 241 -5.42 4.23 23.05
C THR A 241 -6.18 4.84 24.23
N ARG A 242 -5.45 5.24 25.27
CA ARG A 242 -5.97 5.93 26.44
C ARG A 242 -6.69 7.22 26.05
N ARG A 243 -6.00 8.14 25.37
CA ARG A 243 -6.55 9.42 24.92
C ARG A 243 -7.78 9.25 24.01
N ARG A 244 -7.78 8.21 23.18
CA ARG A 244 -8.91 7.89 22.29
C ARG A 244 -10.15 7.45 23.07
N PHE A 245 -10.00 6.51 24.01
CA PHE A 245 -11.11 6.03 24.82
C PHE A 245 -11.61 7.09 25.79
N GLU A 246 -10.69 7.84 26.38
CA GLU A 246 -10.97 9.01 27.21
C GLU A 246 -11.86 10.02 26.47
N ARG A 247 -11.52 10.36 25.23
CA ARG A 247 -12.35 11.23 24.39
C ARG A 247 -13.75 10.65 24.21
N ALA A 248 -13.87 9.37 23.84
CA ALA A 248 -15.15 8.70 23.62
C ALA A 248 -16.03 8.63 24.89
N TYR A 249 -15.43 8.48 26.06
CA TYR A 249 -16.17 8.46 27.33
C TYR A 249 -16.70 9.85 27.71
N ARG A 250 -15.91 10.92 27.54
CA ARG A 250 -16.36 12.31 27.82
C ARG A 250 -17.57 12.69 26.99
N ILE A 251 -17.46 12.39 25.72
CA ILE A 251 -18.48 12.48 24.69
C ILE A 251 -19.79 11.80 25.14
N ALA A 252 -19.71 10.53 25.58
CA ALA A 252 -20.87 9.74 25.93
C ALA A 252 -21.55 10.30 27.19
N LEU A 253 -20.74 10.69 28.18
CA LEU A 253 -21.23 11.30 29.41
C LEU A 253 -21.86 12.68 29.16
N ALA A 254 -21.30 13.48 28.27
CA ALA A 254 -21.84 14.79 27.91
C ALA A 254 -23.18 14.68 27.21
N ALA A 255 -23.33 13.72 26.30
CA ALA A 255 -24.58 13.47 25.61
C ALA A 255 -25.68 12.96 26.57
N ASP A 256 -25.31 12.08 27.50
CA ASP A 256 -26.21 11.61 28.56
C ASP A 256 -26.64 12.77 29.48
N ALA A 257 -25.70 13.63 29.90
CA ALA A 257 -25.97 14.82 30.71
C ALA A 257 -26.84 15.86 29.99
N ALA A 258 -26.75 15.95 28.66
CA ALA A 258 -27.58 16.80 27.82
C ALA A 258 -28.98 16.21 27.56
N GLY A 259 -29.30 15.02 28.08
CA GLY A 259 -30.59 14.35 27.86
C GLY A 259 -30.75 13.70 26.48
N HIS A 260 -29.66 13.59 25.72
CA HIS A 260 -29.64 13.03 24.37
C HIS A 260 -28.63 11.86 24.29
N PRO A 261 -28.98 10.68 24.82
CA PRO A 261 -28.06 9.56 24.88
C PRO A 261 -27.72 9.06 23.48
N LEU A 262 -26.43 8.83 23.24
CA LEU A 262 -25.95 8.39 21.94
C LEU A 262 -26.23 6.92 21.68
N THR A 263 -26.44 6.61 20.42
CA THR A 263 -26.35 5.27 19.85
C THR A 263 -24.89 4.90 19.59
N GLY A 264 -24.61 3.59 19.50
CA GLY A 264 -23.27 3.11 19.16
C GLY A 264 -22.83 3.52 17.76
N ALA A 265 -23.77 3.72 16.83
CA ALA A 265 -23.51 4.22 15.49
C ALA A 265 -23.01 5.66 15.53
N GLU A 266 -23.69 6.54 16.27
CA GLU A 266 -23.32 7.96 16.41
C GLU A 266 -21.97 8.13 17.11
N LEU A 267 -21.74 7.40 18.22
CA LEU A 267 -20.46 7.42 18.92
C LEU A 267 -19.33 6.89 18.04
N GLY A 268 -19.59 5.81 17.29
CA GLY A 268 -18.67 5.23 16.32
C GLY A 268 -18.30 6.24 15.24
N ALA A 269 -19.30 6.84 14.59
CA ALA A 269 -19.09 7.83 13.53
C ALA A 269 -18.25 9.03 14.02
N GLN A 270 -18.52 9.55 15.22
CA GLN A 270 -17.80 10.70 15.77
C GLN A 270 -16.35 10.38 16.18
N CYS A 271 -16.07 9.12 16.50
CA CYS A 271 -14.73 8.63 16.78
C CYS A 271 -14.06 8.01 15.55
N GLU A 272 -14.70 8.05 14.38
CA GLU A 272 -14.26 7.40 13.13
C GLU A 272 -14.02 5.88 13.29
N ARG A 273 -14.97 5.20 13.94
CA ARG A 273 -14.97 3.75 14.24
C ARG A 273 -16.30 3.11 13.84
N GLY A 274 -16.30 1.79 13.78
CA GLY A 274 -17.51 1.01 13.54
C GLY A 274 -18.50 1.07 14.70
N GLU A 275 -19.78 0.88 14.40
CA GLU A 275 -20.89 0.88 15.36
C GLU A 275 -20.67 -0.08 16.54
N ARG A 276 -20.17 -1.30 16.27
CA ARG A 276 -19.89 -2.30 17.31
C ARG A 276 -18.94 -1.76 18.38
N TRP A 277 -17.89 -1.06 17.96
CA TRP A 277 -16.94 -0.44 18.88
C TRP A 277 -17.61 0.66 19.71
N GLY A 278 -18.48 1.47 19.12
CA GLY A 278 -19.24 2.49 19.84
C GLY A 278 -20.19 1.89 20.88
N ARG A 279 -20.88 0.79 20.54
CA ARG A 279 -21.72 0.04 21.49
C ARG A 279 -20.91 -0.48 22.68
N ASP A 280 -19.73 -1.03 22.44
CA ASP A 280 -18.87 -1.53 23.51
C ASP A 280 -18.45 -0.41 24.48
N ARG A 281 -18.10 0.78 23.97
CA ARG A 281 -17.74 1.94 24.82
C ARG A 281 -18.94 2.46 25.62
N LEU A 282 -20.12 2.56 25.01
CA LEU A 282 -21.34 2.96 25.72
C LEU A 282 -21.71 1.97 26.83
N SER A 283 -21.47 0.67 26.61
CA SER A 283 -21.68 -0.36 27.63
C SER A 283 -20.76 -0.15 28.85
N GLU A 284 -19.48 0.14 28.62
CA GLU A 284 -18.51 0.43 29.69
C GLU A 284 -18.89 1.68 30.50
N VAL A 285 -19.37 2.74 29.84
CA VAL A 285 -19.85 3.95 30.53
C VAL A 285 -21.10 3.63 31.36
N ARG A 286 -22.10 2.97 30.79
CA ARG A 286 -23.35 2.64 31.48
C ARG A 286 -23.13 1.71 32.66
N THR A 287 -22.27 0.70 32.53
CA THR A 287 -21.93 -0.23 33.63
C THR A 287 -21.25 0.52 34.77
N THR A 288 -20.33 1.43 34.48
CA THR A 288 -19.63 2.22 35.50
C THR A 288 -20.56 3.22 36.19
N VAL A 289 -21.38 3.95 35.42
CA VAL A 289 -22.35 4.91 35.98
C VAL A 289 -23.41 4.20 36.82
N ARG A 290 -23.96 3.07 36.35
CA ARG A 290 -24.90 2.25 37.14
C ARG A 290 -24.26 1.68 38.40
N GLY A 291 -23.01 1.23 38.32
CA GLY A 291 -22.25 0.75 39.49
C GLY A 291 -22.09 1.81 40.58
N ARG A 292 -21.90 3.09 40.19
CA ARG A 292 -21.85 4.22 41.13
C ARG A 292 -23.22 4.53 41.75
N VAL A 293 -24.29 4.52 40.96
CA VAL A 293 -25.66 4.75 41.47
C VAL A 293 -26.07 3.70 42.50
N LEU A 294 -25.65 2.45 42.32
CA LEU A 294 -25.94 1.37 43.27
C LEU A 294 -25.03 1.37 44.52
N SER A 295 -23.82 1.93 44.42
CA SER A 295 -22.88 2.05 45.56
C SER A 295 -23.03 3.35 46.37
N GLY A 296 -23.77 4.34 45.85
CA GLY A 296 -24.08 5.60 46.53
C GLY A 296 -25.36 5.58 47.39
N VAL A 297 -25.93 4.40 47.68
CA VAL A 297 -27.08 4.21 48.60
C VAL A 297 -26.62 3.58 49.93
N SER A 298 -25.43 3.94 50.42
CA SER A 298 -24.96 3.56 51.76
C SER A 298 -24.30 4.73 52.46
#